data_AF-A0A7S2R962-F1
#
_entry.id   AF-A0A7S2R962-F1
#
_cell.length_a   1.000
_cell.length_b   1.000
_cell.length_c   1.000
_cell.angle_alpha   90.00
_cell.angle_beta   90.00
_cell.angle_gamma   90.00
#
_symmetry.space_group_name_H-M   'P 1'
#
loop_
_entity.id
_entity.type
_entity.pdbx_description
1 polymer ?
#
loop_
_entity_poly.entity_id
_entity_poly.type
_entity_poly.pdbx_seq_one_letter_code
_entity_poly.pdbx_strand_id
1 'polypeptide(L)'
;MFSKIAFILSLLATSSAGFNGQATTSFVAKQQSQSALQMSGGQAAPALKGPKDLYDGAVAAGAAKAASPWDKIFKLGIVSGCHIGFGSYLAISIGGACPQIAAANPGLQKIILGAFGLPFGLIMTLITGAELFTGNT
;
A
#
# COMPACT_ATOMS: atom_id res chain seq x y z
N MET A 1 28.24 -13.20 -11.72
CA MET A 1 27.99 -12.47 -10.44
C MET A 1 27.44 -11.07 -10.67
N PHE A 2 27.95 -10.33 -11.67
CA PHE A 2 27.48 -8.97 -12.04
C PHE A 2 26.01 -8.86 -12.52
N SER A 3 25.45 -9.88 -13.16
CA SER A 3 24.06 -9.85 -13.65
C SER A 3 23.00 -9.85 -12.52
N LYS A 4 23.29 -10.47 -11.37
CA LYS A 4 22.37 -10.48 -10.22
C LYS A 4 22.30 -9.11 -9.50
N ILE A 5 23.40 -8.36 -9.51
CA ILE A 5 23.48 -7.00 -8.94
C ILE A 5 22.76 -5.98 -9.84
N ALA A 6 22.86 -6.14 -11.17
CA ALA A 6 22.11 -5.29 -12.12
C ALA A 6 20.59 -5.48 -11.99
N PHE A 7 20.12 -6.70 -11.72
CA PHE A 7 18.70 -6.97 -11.50
C PHE A 7 18.17 -6.29 -10.24
N ILE A 8 18.92 -6.37 -9.13
CA ILE A 8 18.59 -5.71 -7.86
C ILE A 8 18.61 -4.18 -7.99
N LEU A 9 19.54 -3.62 -8.75
CA LEU A 9 19.61 -2.17 -8.98
C LEU A 9 18.48 -1.66 -9.89
N SER A 10 18.02 -2.46 -10.85
CA SER A 10 16.85 -2.13 -11.69
C SER A 10 15.52 -2.17 -10.93
N LEU A 11 15.43 -3.03 -9.91
CA LEU A 11 14.29 -3.11 -9.01
C LEU A 11 14.16 -1.85 -8.15
N LEU A 12 15.31 -1.26 -7.77
CA LEU A 12 15.36 -0.03 -6.96
C LEU A 12 15.16 1.24 -7.79
N ALA A 13 15.57 1.25 -9.07
CA ALA A 13 15.41 2.39 -9.98
C ALA A 13 14.01 2.50 -10.60
N THR A 14 13.25 1.41 -10.69
CA THR A 14 11.87 1.45 -11.21
C THR A 14 10.89 2.10 -10.21
N SER A 15 11.26 2.18 -8.94
CA SER A 15 10.47 2.82 -7.87
C SER A 15 10.20 4.31 -8.11
N SER A 16 11.00 5.01 -8.93
CA SER A 16 10.80 6.44 -9.23
C SER A 16 10.14 6.71 -10.58
N ALA A 17 9.99 5.71 -11.45
CA ALA A 17 9.41 5.89 -12.79
C ALA A 17 7.89 5.67 -12.84
N GLY A 18 7.27 5.23 -11.73
CA GLY A 18 5.82 5.00 -11.65
C GLY A 18 4.95 6.25 -11.47
N PHE A 19 5.54 7.43 -11.23
CA PHE A 19 4.81 8.65 -10.89
C PHE A 19 4.93 9.79 -11.91
N ASN A 20 5.31 9.50 -13.16
CA ASN A 20 5.32 10.51 -14.22
C ASN A 20 4.15 10.31 -15.19
N GLY A 21 2.96 10.72 -14.75
CA GLY A 21 1.75 10.80 -15.54
C GLY A 21 0.93 12.00 -15.06
N GLN A 22 1.08 13.09 -15.78
CA GLN A 22 0.54 14.41 -15.48
C GLN A 22 -0.98 14.43 -15.32
N ALA A 23 -1.44 15.22 -14.35
CA ALA A 23 -2.63 16.07 -14.51
C ALA A 23 -2.36 17.41 -13.80
N THR A 24 -1.35 18.12 -14.29
CA THR A 24 -1.15 19.55 -14.01
C THR A 24 -2.13 20.34 -14.88
N THR A 25 -3.40 20.41 -14.49
CA THR A 25 -4.35 21.34 -15.10
C THR A 25 -5.25 21.94 -14.04
N SER A 26 -4.98 23.23 -13.77
CA SER A 26 -5.90 24.26 -13.25
C SER A 26 -6.47 24.08 -11.83
N PHE A 27 -5.70 24.55 -10.85
CA PHE A 27 -6.21 25.00 -9.55
C PHE A 27 -6.92 26.36 -9.70
N VAL A 28 -8.18 26.40 -10.17
CA VAL A 28 -9.09 27.55 -9.96
C VAL A 28 -10.54 27.07 -9.87
N ALA A 29 -11.23 27.53 -8.82
CA ALA A 29 -12.68 27.57 -8.58
C ALA A 29 -13.41 26.28 -8.16
N LYS A 30 -13.54 26.04 -6.84
CA LYS A 30 -14.59 26.66 -5.99
C LYS A 30 -14.44 26.15 -4.55
N GLN A 31 -13.75 26.94 -3.75
CA GLN A 31 -13.70 26.80 -2.30
C GLN A 31 -15.08 27.28 -1.76
N GLN A 32 -15.92 26.40 -1.21
CA GLN A 32 -17.06 26.87 -0.42
C GLN A 32 -17.56 25.87 0.63
N SER A 33 -17.26 26.23 1.88
CA SER A 33 -18.03 26.03 3.12
C SER A 33 -18.17 24.62 3.71
N GLN A 34 -17.17 24.22 4.50
CA GLN A 34 -17.45 23.55 5.78
C GLN A 34 -16.89 24.41 6.93
N SER A 35 -17.69 25.39 7.34
CA SER A 35 -17.60 25.95 8.68
C SER A 35 -18.23 24.96 9.66
N ALA A 36 -17.43 24.07 10.23
CA ALA A 36 -17.69 23.45 11.54
C ALA A 36 -16.40 22.87 12.12
N LEU A 37 -15.88 23.59 13.13
CA LEU A 37 -14.89 23.15 14.14
C LEU A 37 -13.54 22.62 13.63
N GLN A 38 -12.60 23.56 13.46
CA GLN A 38 -11.16 23.30 13.56
C GLN A 38 -10.82 22.67 14.92
N MET A 39 -10.50 21.37 14.96
CA MET A 39 -9.68 20.81 16.02
C MET A 39 -8.22 20.82 15.57
N SER A 40 -7.43 21.63 16.26
CA SER A 40 -5.97 21.67 16.17
C SER A 40 -5.40 20.27 16.46
N GLY A 41 -4.82 19.62 15.45
CA GLY A 41 -4.03 18.39 15.63
C GLY A 41 -4.27 17.26 14.62
N GLY A 42 -5.25 17.33 13.73
CA GLY A 42 -5.48 16.30 12.71
C GLY A 42 -5.04 16.74 11.32
N GLN A 43 -4.06 16.08 10.72
CA GLN A 43 -3.78 16.20 9.28
C GLN A 43 -5.11 16.02 8.53
N ALA A 44 -5.48 17.01 7.72
CA ALA A 44 -6.72 17.02 6.96
C ALA A 44 -6.92 15.67 6.26
N ALA A 45 -8.10 15.07 6.45
CA ALA A 45 -8.50 13.89 5.69
C ALA A 45 -8.20 14.13 4.21
N PRO A 46 -7.59 13.17 3.49
CA PRO A 46 -7.29 13.34 2.08
C PRO A 46 -8.59 13.70 1.36
N ALA A 47 -8.56 14.72 0.51
CA ALA A 47 -9.74 15.20 -0.21
C ALA A 47 -10.44 14.02 -0.90
N LEU A 48 -11.56 13.58 -0.31
CA LEU A 48 -12.28 12.40 -0.76
C LEU A 48 -13.00 12.77 -2.06
N LYS A 49 -12.57 12.16 -3.16
CA LYS A 49 -13.30 12.24 -4.44
C LYS A 49 -14.72 11.68 -4.24
N GLY A 50 -15.67 12.23 -4.98
CA GLY A 50 -17.05 11.73 -4.95
C GLY A 50 -17.11 10.25 -5.35
N PRO A 51 -18.16 9.50 -4.94
CA PRO A 51 -18.28 8.07 -5.24
C PRO A 51 -18.11 7.73 -6.74
N LYS A 52 -18.60 8.62 -7.62
CA LYS A 52 -18.45 8.48 -9.07
C LYS A 52 -16.98 8.57 -9.52
N ASP A 53 -16.27 9.60 -9.08
CA ASP A 53 -14.88 9.83 -9.50
C ASP A 53 -13.91 8.79 -8.90
N LEU A 54 -14.24 8.21 -7.74
CA LEU A 54 -13.52 7.08 -7.16
C LEU A 54 -13.69 5.81 -7.98
N TYR A 55 -14.92 5.51 -8.41
CA TYR A 55 -15.20 4.38 -9.29
C TYR A 55 -14.46 4.51 -10.62
N ASP A 56 -14.53 5.69 -11.25
CA ASP A 56 -13.82 5.97 -12.50
C ASP A 56 -12.29 5.77 -12.32
N GLY A 57 -11.75 6.14 -11.16
CA GLY A 57 -10.35 5.88 -10.80
C GLY A 57 -10.00 4.39 -10.63
N ALA A 58 -10.87 3.61 -10.00
CA ALA A 58 -10.68 2.16 -9.84
C ALA A 58 -10.72 1.43 -11.19
N VAL A 59 -11.66 1.82 -12.08
CA VAL A 59 -11.76 1.30 -13.45
C VAL A 59 -10.49 1.62 -14.25
N ALA A 60 -10.01 2.86 -14.18
CA ALA A 60 -8.77 3.27 -14.86
C ALA A 60 -7.54 2.49 -14.35
N ALA A 61 -7.45 2.27 -13.04
CA ALA A 61 -6.38 1.46 -12.44
C ALA A 61 -6.43 0.00 -12.91
N GLY A 62 -7.62 -0.60 -12.98
CA GLY A 62 -7.84 -1.95 -13.50
C GLY A 62 -7.47 -2.07 -14.98
N ALA A 63 -7.89 -1.11 -15.82
CA ALA A 63 -7.56 -1.09 -17.24
C ALA A 63 -6.04 -0.97 -17.49
N ALA A 64 -5.34 -0.14 -16.72
CA ALA A 64 -3.89 0.02 -16.81
C ALA A 64 -3.13 -1.27 -16.41
N LYS A 65 -3.63 -1.98 -15.39
CA LYS A 65 -3.08 -3.28 -14.97
C LYS A 65 -3.31 -4.37 -16.02
N ALA A 66 -4.50 -4.41 -16.63
CA ALA A 66 -4.83 -5.36 -17.69
C ALA A 66 -4.02 -5.13 -18.98
N ALA A 67 -3.68 -3.88 -19.30
CA ALA A 67 -2.85 -3.53 -20.45
C ALA A 67 -1.34 -3.76 -20.22
N SER A 68 -0.91 -4.08 -18.99
CA SER A 68 0.50 -4.30 -18.67
C SER A 68 1.00 -5.67 -19.14
N PRO A 69 2.27 -5.80 -19.56
CA PRO A 69 2.82 -7.07 -20.02
C PRO A 69 2.87 -8.10 -18.88
N TRP A 70 2.57 -9.35 -19.21
CA TRP A 70 2.48 -10.47 -18.25
C TRP A 70 3.77 -10.65 -17.42
N ASP A 71 4.94 -10.50 -18.06
CA ASP A 71 6.26 -10.60 -17.42
C ASP A 71 6.46 -9.58 -16.29
N LYS A 72 5.92 -8.38 -16.47
CA LYS A 72 5.99 -7.30 -15.48
C LYS A 72 5.08 -7.64 -14.30
N ILE A 73 3.82 -7.97 -14.56
CA ILE A 73 2.85 -8.32 -13.53
C ILE A 73 3.32 -9.51 -12.70
N PHE A 74 3.92 -10.53 -13.33
CA PHE A 74 4.48 -11.67 -12.62
C PHE A 74 5.59 -11.27 -11.63
N LYS A 75 6.56 -10.44 -12.06
CA LYS A 75 7.65 -9.97 -11.19
C LYS A 75 7.13 -9.10 -10.03
N LEU A 76 6.20 -8.18 -10.31
CA LEU A 76 5.57 -7.35 -9.27
C LEU A 76 4.74 -8.21 -8.30
N GLY A 77 4.11 -9.28 -8.77
CA GLY A 77 3.40 -10.26 -7.94
C GLY A 77 4.31 -11.01 -6.96
N ILE A 78 5.48 -11.46 -7.43
CA ILE A 78 6.48 -12.11 -6.56
C ILE A 78 6.99 -11.14 -5.49
N VAL A 79 7.31 -9.91 -5.87
CA VAL A 79 7.76 -8.87 -4.93
C VAL A 79 6.69 -8.58 -3.87
N SER A 80 5.42 -8.48 -4.29
CA SER A 80 4.29 -8.32 -3.37
C SER A 80 4.16 -9.49 -2.39
N GLY A 81 4.33 -10.73 -2.87
CA GLY A 81 4.34 -11.92 -2.02
C GLY A 81 5.45 -11.88 -0.96
N CYS A 82 6.65 -11.41 -1.33
CA CYS A 82 7.75 -11.22 -0.36
C CYS A 82 7.40 -10.19 0.72
N HIS A 83 6.72 -9.08 0.39
CA HIS A 83 6.29 -8.09 1.37
C HIS A 83 5.26 -8.64 2.36
N ILE A 84 4.29 -9.42 1.90
CA ILE A 84 3.31 -10.09 2.78
C ILE A 84 4.00 -11.13 3.68
N GLY A 85 5.01 -11.84 3.14
CA GLY A 85 5.86 -12.74 3.91
C GLY A 85 6.61 -12.00 5.02
N PHE A 86 7.20 -10.84 4.73
CA PHE A 86 7.86 -10.01 5.75
C PHE A 86 6.89 -9.48 6.81
N GLY A 87 5.69 -9.05 6.42
CA GLY A 87 4.65 -8.67 7.38
C GLY A 87 4.27 -9.83 8.31
N SER A 88 4.10 -11.03 7.75
CA SER A 88 3.79 -12.24 8.53
C SER A 88 4.93 -12.66 9.46
N TYR A 89 6.18 -12.53 9.01
CA TYR A 89 7.37 -12.79 9.83
C TYR A 89 7.48 -11.80 11.01
N LEU A 90 7.19 -10.52 10.78
CA LEU A 90 7.14 -9.50 11.82
C LEU A 90 6.03 -9.79 12.84
N ALA A 91 4.87 -10.24 12.37
CA ALA A 91 3.75 -10.66 13.23
C ALA A 91 4.18 -11.77 14.19
N ILE A 92 4.83 -12.82 13.67
CA ILE A 92 5.27 -13.96 14.49
C ILE A 92 6.39 -13.53 15.44
N SER A 93 7.33 -12.70 14.97
CA SER A 93 8.47 -12.25 15.78
C SER A 93 8.05 -11.34 16.94
N ILE A 94 7.02 -10.50 16.77
CA ILE A 94 6.56 -9.56 17.82
C ILE A 94 5.37 -10.14 18.59
N GLY A 95 4.31 -10.53 17.88
CA GLY A 95 3.07 -11.05 18.47
C GLY A 95 3.18 -12.50 18.95
N GLY A 96 4.05 -13.30 18.34
CA GLY A 96 4.31 -14.69 18.75
C GLY A 96 5.34 -14.83 19.88
N ALA A 97 6.30 -13.91 19.98
CA ALA A 97 7.39 -13.99 20.97
C ALA A 97 7.04 -13.42 22.36
N CYS A 98 5.76 -13.11 22.64
CA CYS A 98 5.31 -12.55 23.93
C CYS A 98 4.48 -13.57 24.75
N PRO A 99 5.10 -14.59 25.36
CA PRO A 99 4.38 -15.63 26.11
C PRO A 99 3.73 -15.10 27.40
N GLN A 100 4.28 -14.06 28.04
CA GLN A 100 3.65 -13.46 29.23
C GLN A 100 2.34 -12.74 28.91
N ILE A 101 2.25 -12.07 27.75
CA ILE A 101 1.01 -11.39 27.32
C ILE A 101 -0.03 -12.40 26.85
N ALA A 102 0.40 -13.51 26.24
CA ALA A 102 -0.47 -14.63 25.89
C ALA A 102 -1.18 -15.24 27.11
N ALA A 103 -0.45 -15.42 28.21
CA ALA A 103 -0.97 -15.99 29.46
C ALA A 103 -1.85 -15.01 30.24
N ALA A 104 -1.49 -13.72 30.24
CA ALA A 104 -2.25 -12.71 30.97
C ALA A 104 -3.55 -12.31 30.25
N ASN A 105 -3.48 -12.06 28.93
CA ASN A 105 -4.62 -11.61 28.12
C ASN A 105 -4.44 -12.02 26.65
N PRO A 106 -5.01 -13.15 26.21
CA PRO A 106 -4.85 -13.65 24.84
C PRO A 106 -5.40 -12.68 23.78
N GLY A 107 -6.36 -11.82 24.13
CA GLY A 107 -6.91 -10.80 23.23
C GLY A 107 -5.88 -9.73 22.83
N LEU A 108 -5.09 -9.23 23.79
CA LEU A 108 -4.07 -8.21 23.52
C LEU A 108 -2.96 -8.75 22.62
N GLN A 109 -2.56 -10.01 22.82
CA GLN A 109 -1.60 -10.66 21.96
C GLN A 109 -2.10 -10.74 20.50
N LYS A 110 -3.39 -11.03 20.29
CA LYS A 110 -3.98 -11.08 18.94
C LYS A 110 -4.09 -9.69 18.29
N ILE A 111 -4.33 -8.64 19.06
CA ILE A 111 -4.30 -7.26 18.55
C ILE A 111 -2.89 -6.90 18.09
N ILE A 112 -1.86 -7.20 18.88
CA ILE A 112 -0.45 -6.93 18.50
C ILE A 112 -0.07 -7.74 17.25
N LEU A 113 -0.43 -9.02 17.21
CA LEU A 113 -0.22 -9.88 16.04
C LEU A 113 -0.91 -9.30 14.78
N GLY A 114 -2.16 -8.88 14.91
CA GLY A 114 -2.94 -8.30 13.82
C GLY A 114 -2.44 -6.93 13.37
N ALA A 115 -1.97 -6.09 14.30
CA ALA A 115 -1.48 -4.74 14.01
C ALA A 115 -0.19 -4.76 13.19
N PHE A 116 0.76 -5.64 13.53
CA PHE A 116 2.06 -5.69 12.85
C PHE A 116 2.13 -6.67 11.68
N GLY A 117 1.13 -7.54 11.51
CA GLY A 117 1.12 -8.54 10.44
C GLY A 117 0.68 -7.99 9.09
N LEU A 118 -0.60 -8.22 8.79
CA LEU A 118 -1.21 -7.87 7.50
C LEU A 118 -1.04 -6.37 7.14
N PRO A 119 -1.27 -5.40 8.06
CA PRO A 119 -1.17 -3.99 7.72
C PRO A 119 0.23 -3.59 7.26
N PHE A 120 1.27 -4.14 7.89
CA PHE A 120 2.66 -3.85 7.51
C PHE A 120 3.00 -4.39 6.12
N GLY A 121 2.60 -5.63 5.83
CA GLY A 121 2.77 -6.22 4.50
C GLY A 121 2.03 -5.45 3.41
N LEU A 122 0.79 -5.02 3.68
CA LEU A 122 -0.01 -4.25 2.72
C LEU A 122 0.61 -2.87 2.44
N ILE A 123 1.07 -2.15 3.47
CA ILE A 123 1.70 -0.83 3.30
C ILE A 123 2.98 -0.93 2.46
N MET A 124 3.83 -1.94 2.71
CA MET A 124 5.05 -2.19 1.92
C MET A 124 4.74 -2.41 0.43
N THR A 125 3.71 -3.22 0.13
CA THR A 125 3.24 -3.47 -1.23
C THR A 125 2.64 -2.22 -1.88
N LEU A 126 1.85 -1.44 -1.13
CA LEU A 126 1.23 -0.20 -1.64
C LEU A 126 2.27 0.86 -1.99
N ILE A 127 3.29 1.06 -1.15
CA ILE A 127 4.36 2.05 -1.40
C ILE A 127 5.20 1.64 -2.61
N THR A 128 5.48 0.35 -2.77
CA THR A 128 6.26 -0.16 -3.92
C THR A 128 5.45 -0.17 -5.22
N GLY A 129 4.12 -0.04 -5.14
CA GLY A 129 3.23 -0.24 -6.29
C GLY A 129 3.23 -1.69 -6.80
N ALA A 130 3.54 -2.64 -5.91
CA ALA A 130 3.57 -4.05 -6.26
C ALA A 130 2.15 -4.61 -6.42
N GLU A 131 1.99 -5.54 -7.35
CA GLU A 131 0.69 -6.07 -7.72
C GLU A 131 0.32 -7.21 -6.76
N LEU A 132 -0.76 -7.05 -6.00
CA LEU A 132 -1.28 -8.07 -5.10
C LEU A 132 -2.63 -8.56 -5.59
N PHE A 133 -2.81 -9.88 -5.67
CA PHE A 133 -4.05 -10.50 -6.13
C PHE A 133 -5.30 -10.00 -5.38
N THR A 134 -5.20 -9.83 -4.06
CA THR A 134 -6.33 -9.41 -3.21
C THR A 134 -6.76 -7.95 -3.42
N GLY A 135 -5.89 -7.11 -4.00
CA GLY A 135 -6.20 -5.71 -4.30
C GLY A 135 -6.63 -5.47 -5.76
N ASN A 136 -6.68 -6.54 -6.55
CA ASN A 136 -7.03 -6.50 -7.98
C ASN A 136 -8.42 -7.10 -8.26
N THR A 137 -9.16 -7.46 -7.20
CA THR A 137 -10.58 -7.84 -7.25
C THR A 137 -11.41 -6.62 -6.85
#